data_AF-A0A1Y2G5A9-F1
#
_entry.id   AF-A0A1Y2G5A9-F1
#
_cell.length_a   1.000
_cell.length_b   1.000
_cell.length_c   1.000
_cell.angle_alpha   90.00
_cell.angle_beta   90.00
_cell.angle_gamma   90.00
#
_symmetry.space_group_name_H-M   'P 1'
#
loop_
_entity.id
_entity.type
_entity.pdbx_description
1 polymer ?
#
loop_
_entity_poly.entity_id
_entity_poly.type
_entity_poly.pdbx_seq_one_letter_code
_entity_poly.pdbx_strand_id
1 'polypeptide(L)'
;MLAQALLVAAAASAVVAQDDFVPLAAKRFEWTNLPYQADTSDGERGRQAGYNRCNATTAGEDSLCQTAVINSLDDFCLWAPPVPGDVVGNIEGEMVAWCTRGEQYGARTIPAGALTGVQFIRTPHYVQVTGRIDQTLINIGADDDGGEMDPHGADQRGNPLGGLLFSNSFGPAVTNGTSSSGVAFQQVVQWHNFMGANLFCLKACDPSWEDGWRMCEHIYDRIGCNANAPAAYEDGVFESCLGDDQLPPGIYVGENGATSTYSQPGEGVVISTLPYVPAIPSTSSCTPYESAAIYNQPGGAAGITTTSAASSASTSSASSTSMNSTSSGLSSASASANSTTSALSSASASNSSSTATSTLSSASSAVSSLSSAISSRTDAGGNLVASSTSDGAASATSAPASGAGQLVPIGRLLALMGFVAIV
;
A
#
# COMPACT_ATOMS: atom_id res chain seq x y z
N MET A 1 13.06 80.76 16.00
CA MET A 1 12.17 79.68 15.54
C MET A 1 12.90 78.89 14.47
N LEU A 2 13.39 77.70 14.80
CA LEU A 2 13.77 76.67 13.82
C LEU A 2 13.20 75.35 14.34
N ALA A 3 12.19 74.82 13.65
CA ALA A 3 11.53 73.57 13.99
C ALA A 3 12.32 72.40 13.40
N GLN A 4 12.66 71.42 14.24
CA GLN A 4 13.24 70.15 13.82
C GLN A 4 12.12 69.25 13.27
N ALA A 5 12.28 68.76 12.04
CA ALA A 5 11.41 67.76 11.45
C ALA A 5 11.85 66.37 11.93
N LEU A 6 10.95 65.68 12.62
CA LEU A 6 11.10 64.29 13.04
C LEU A 6 10.61 63.39 11.90
N LEU A 7 11.51 62.65 11.23
CA LEU A 7 11.11 61.56 10.34
C LEU A 7 10.78 60.33 11.17
N VAL A 8 9.51 59.92 11.16
CA VAL A 8 9.07 58.62 11.68
C VAL A 8 9.16 57.61 10.54
N ALA A 9 10.08 56.65 10.66
CA ALA A 9 10.14 55.50 9.76
C ALA A 9 9.08 54.48 10.19
N ALA A 10 8.03 54.32 9.39
CA ALA A 10 7.06 53.24 9.56
C ALA A 10 7.66 51.95 9.01
N ALA A 11 8.08 51.04 9.89
CA ALA A 11 8.41 49.67 9.50
C ALA A 11 7.10 48.91 9.23
N ALA A 12 6.82 48.64 7.96
CA ALA A 12 5.75 47.74 7.58
C ALA A 12 6.22 46.30 7.81
N SER A 13 5.77 45.69 8.91
CA SER A 13 5.90 44.25 9.10
C SER A 13 4.98 43.55 8.11
N ALA A 14 5.55 43.01 7.03
CA ALA A 14 4.84 42.06 6.18
C ALA A 14 4.65 40.78 7.00
N VAL A 15 3.44 40.60 7.53
CA VAL A 15 3.01 39.30 8.07
C VAL A 15 2.79 38.40 6.85
N VAL A 16 3.79 37.60 6.50
CA VAL A 16 3.58 36.47 5.60
C VAL A 16 2.66 35.52 6.36
N ALA A 17 1.44 35.31 5.86
CA ALA A 17 0.57 34.27 6.38
C ALA A 17 1.35 32.94 6.23
N GLN A 18 1.74 32.32 7.34
CA GLN A 18 2.12 30.93 7.31
C GLN A 18 0.82 30.18 7.00
N ASP A 19 0.72 29.58 5.82
CA ASP A 19 -0.30 28.55 5.61
C ASP A 19 -0.02 27.47 6.66
N ASP A 20 -0.98 27.25 7.57
CA ASP A 20 -0.85 26.25 8.62
C ASP A 20 -0.75 24.88 7.94
N PHE A 21 0.46 24.33 7.89
CA PHE A 21 0.72 23.02 7.33
C PHE A 21 -0.07 21.96 8.11
N VAL A 22 -0.85 21.16 7.38
CA VAL A 22 -1.60 20.02 7.94
C VAL A 22 -0.98 18.73 7.39
N PRO A 23 -0.46 17.84 8.25
CA PRO A 23 0.03 16.52 7.86
C PRO A 23 -1.03 15.73 7.07
N LEU A 24 -0.61 14.92 6.09
CA LEU A 24 -1.53 14.10 5.31
C LEU A 24 -2.37 13.18 6.22
N ALA A 25 -1.74 12.54 7.21
CA ALA A 25 -2.42 11.69 8.19
C ALA A 25 -3.47 12.46 9.05
N ALA A 26 -3.41 13.78 9.12
CA ALA A 26 -4.40 14.62 9.81
C ALA A 26 -5.56 15.05 8.89
N LYS A 27 -5.46 14.86 7.57
CA LYS A 27 -6.51 15.25 6.61
C LYS A 27 -7.61 14.19 6.54
N ARG A 28 -8.84 14.65 6.30
CA ARG A 28 -10.03 13.79 6.12
C ARG A 28 -10.76 14.17 4.84
N PHE A 29 -11.11 13.17 4.04
CA PHE A 29 -11.73 13.35 2.73
C PHE A 29 -12.94 12.44 2.54
N GLU A 30 -13.93 12.97 1.84
CA GLU A 30 -15.09 12.20 1.39
C GLU A 30 -14.82 11.61 0.01
N TRP A 31 -15.06 10.31 -0.17
CA TRP A 31 -14.95 9.56 -1.42
C TRP A 31 -15.62 10.26 -2.60
N THR A 32 -16.78 10.86 -2.36
CA THR A 32 -17.57 11.53 -3.41
C THR A 32 -17.12 12.96 -3.70
N ASN A 33 -16.18 13.50 -2.93
CA ASN A 33 -15.73 14.89 -3.02
C ASN A 33 -14.22 15.02 -2.74
N LEU A 34 -13.42 14.25 -3.48
CA LEU A 34 -11.96 14.34 -3.40
C LEU A 34 -11.45 15.63 -4.06
N PRO A 35 -10.44 16.31 -3.47
CA PRO A 35 -9.75 17.41 -4.13
C PRO A 35 -8.95 16.89 -5.34
N TYR A 36 -8.57 17.77 -6.26
CA TYR A 36 -7.66 17.37 -7.34
C TYR A 36 -6.32 16.88 -6.78
N GLN A 37 -5.77 17.57 -5.77
CA GLN A 37 -4.58 17.17 -5.02
C GLN A 37 -4.87 17.31 -3.52
N ALA A 38 -4.62 16.26 -2.74
CA ALA A 38 -4.75 16.26 -1.28
C ALA A 38 -3.58 16.99 -0.61
N ASP A 39 -2.40 16.97 -1.23
CA ASP A 39 -1.25 17.77 -0.85
C ASP A 39 -1.13 19.00 -1.76
N THR A 40 -1.31 20.18 -1.15
CA THR A 40 -1.31 21.48 -1.85
C THR A 40 -0.01 22.24 -1.67
N SER A 41 0.93 21.71 -0.89
CA SER A 41 2.21 22.35 -0.58
C SER A 41 3.24 22.15 -1.70
N ASP A 42 4.29 22.96 -1.67
CA ASP A 42 5.43 22.97 -2.61
C ASP A 42 6.76 22.74 -1.87
N GLY A 43 6.76 21.80 -0.92
CA GLY A 43 7.92 21.46 -0.09
C GLY A 43 9.11 20.88 -0.87
N GLU A 44 10.15 20.44 -0.15
CA GLU A 44 11.43 20.02 -0.74
C GLU A 44 11.31 18.90 -1.80
N ARG A 45 10.38 17.97 -1.60
CA ARG A 45 10.06 16.89 -2.55
C ARG A 45 9.19 17.34 -3.73
N GLY A 46 8.98 18.64 -3.89
CA GLY A 46 8.09 19.22 -4.89
C GLY A 46 6.61 19.15 -4.50
N ARG A 47 5.74 19.34 -5.50
CA ARG A 47 4.30 19.20 -5.37
C ARG A 47 3.88 17.75 -5.60
N GLN A 48 2.70 17.39 -5.11
CA GLN A 48 2.03 16.15 -5.49
C GLN A 48 2.09 15.94 -7.03
N ALA A 49 2.62 14.80 -7.46
CA ALA A 49 2.85 14.50 -8.88
C ALA A 49 1.55 14.22 -9.65
N GLY A 50 0.63 13.50 -9.02
CA GLY A 50 -0.63 13.05 -9.62
C GLY A 50 -1.85 13.81 -9.10
N TYR A 51 -2.98 13.09 -9.06
CA TYR A 51 -4.28 13.62 -8.65
C TYR A 51 -5.13 12.60 -7.89
N ASN A 52 -6.05 13.07 -7.05
CA ASN A 52 -6.98 12.21 -6.30
C ASN A 52 -8.38 12.10 -6.92
N ARG A 53 -8.71 12.94 -7.91
CA ARG A 53 -10.00 12.88 -8.66
C ARG A 53 -9.96 11.85 -9.78
N CYS A 54 -9.83 10.59 -9.40
CA CYS A 54 -9.74 9.47 -10.34
C CYS A 54 -11.14 9.02 -10.80
N ASN A 55 -11.31 8.83 -12.10
CA ASN A 55 -12.55 8.37 -12.71
C ASN A 55 -12.28 7.73 -14.10
N ALA A 56 -13.33 7.34 -14.82
CA ALA A 56 -13.19 6.70 -16.13
C ALA A 56 -12.34 7.49 -17.16
N THR A 57 -12.28 8.82 -17.08
CA THR A 57 -11.44 9.63 -18.00
C THR A 57 -9.97 9.67 -17.62
N THR A 58 -9.62 9.17 -16.43
CA THR A 58 -8.24 9.11 -15.93
C THR A 58 -7.70 7.69 -15.87
N ALA A 59 -8.52 6.69 -16.21
CA ALA A 59 -8.11 5.29 -16.26
C ALA A 59 -7.11 5.03 -17.40
N GLY A 60 -6.29 3.99 -17.23
CA GLY A 60 -5.37 3.51 -18.24
C GLY A 60 -3.90 3.63 -17.83
N GLU A 61 -3.01 3.16 -18.70
CA GLU A 61 -1.56 3.05 -18.45
C GLU A 61 -0.90 4.39 -18.09
N ASP A 62 -1.43 5.51 -18.58
CA ASP A 62 -0.89 6.85 -18.31
C ASP A 62 -1.50 7.51 -17.07
N SER A 63 -2.36 6.81 -16.32
CA SER A 63 -3.03 7.38 -15.14
C SER A 63 -2.01 7.83 -14.10
N LEU A 64 -2.23 9.04 -13.56
CA LEU A 64 -1.53 9.57 -12.38
C LEU A 64 -2.44 9.58 -11.15
N CYS A 65 -3.37 8.62 -11.07
CA CYS A 65 -4.25 8.50 -9.91
C CYS A 65 -3.44 8.23 -8.63
N GLN A 66 -3.67 9.03 -7.59
CA GLN A 66 -3.08 8.90 -6.27
C GLN A 66 -4.12 8.60 -5.18
N THR A 67 -5.18 7.89 -5.57
CA THR A 67 -6.18 7.32 -4.66
C THR A 67 -6.25 5.81 -4.87
N ALA A 68 -5.95 5.03 -3.83
CA ALA A 68 -5.94 3.59 -3.82
C ALA A 68 -7.13 3.01 -3.03
N VAL A 69 -7.41 1.73 -3.23
CA VAL A 69 -8.38 0.97 -2.43
C VAL A 69 -7.81 -0.36 -1.92
N ILE A 70 -8.42 -0.92 -0.88
CA ILE A 70 -8.18 -2.30 -0.41
C ILE A 70 -9.46 -2.91 0.16
N ASN A 71 -10.08 -3.82 -0.60
CA ASN A 71 -11.42 -4.34 -0.30
C ASN A 71 -11.47 -5.87 -0.26
N SER A 72 -10.79 -6.53 -1.21
CA SER A 72 -10.75 -7.99 -1.34
C SER A 72 -9.55 -8.44 -2.17
N LEU A 73 -9.39 -9.76 -2.31
CA LEU A 73 -8.36 -10.38 -3.15
C LEU A 73 -8.40 -9.90 -4.62
N ASP A 74 -9.56 -9.55 -5.15
CA ASP A 74 -9.75 -9.10 -6.53
C ASP A 74 -10.10 -7.61 -6.64
N ASP A 75 -10.01 -6.86 -5.54
CA ASP A 75 -10.37 -5.44 -5.47
C ASP A 75 -9.42 -4.68 -4.53
N PHE A 76 -8.20 -4.41 -5.02
CA PHE A 76 -7.18 -3.65 -4.30
C PHE A 76 -6.28 -2.89 -5.27
N CYS A 77 -5.49 -1.97 -4.73
CA CYS A 77 -4.43 -1.28 -5.44
C CYS A 77 -3.08 -1.44 -4.73
N LEU A 78 -2.00 -1.18 -5.45
CA LEU A 78 -0.63 -1.03 -4.98
C LEU A 78 -0.09 0.32 -5.44
N TRP A 79 0.84 0.90 -4.69
CA TRP A 79 1.56 2.09 -5.13
C TRP A 79 2.79 1.67 -5.92
N ALA A 80 2.96 2.20 -7.14
CA ALA A 80 4.14 1.90 -7.95
C ALA A 80 4.52 3.07 -8.86
N PRO A 81 5.72 3.03 -9.47
CA PRO A 81 6.24 4.14 -10.25
C PRO A 81 5.34 4.52 -11.44
N PRO A 82 5.21 5.81 -11.76
CA PRO A 82 4.53 6.25 -12.97
C PRO A 82 5.35 5.95 -14.23
N VAL A 83 6.68 5.82 -14.12
CA VAL A 83 7.63 5.62 -15.23
C VAL A 83 8.36 4.28 -15.10
N PRO A 84 8.53 3.49 -16.19
CA PRO A 84 9.18 2.19 -16.13
C PRO A 84 10.65 2.23 -15.70
N GLY A 85 11.04 1.27 -14.86
CA GLY A 85 12.43 1.02 -14.47
C GLY A 85 12.93 1.88 -13.31
N ASP A 86 12.03 2.60 -12.66
CA ASP A 86 12.35 3.43 -11.49
C ASP A 86 12.63 2.59 -10.25
N VAL A 87 13.40 3.19 -9.33
CA VAL A 87 13.74 2.62 -8.03
C VAL A 87 12.82 3.23 -6.98
N VAL A 88 12.09 2.39 -6.26
CA VAL A 88 11.05 2.74 -5.30
C VAL A 88 11.57 3.75 -4.30
N GLY A 89 12.66 3.45 -3.59
CA GLY A 89 13.24 4.34 -2.57
C GLY A 89 13.68 5.73 -3.07
N ASN A 90 13.83 5.94 -4.39
CA ASN A 90 14.16 7.25 -4.95
C ASN A 90 12.92 8.11 -5.25
N ILE A 91 11.78 7.48 -5.50
CA ILE A 91 10.60 8.12 -6.11
C ILE A 91 9.31 7.90 -5.31
N GLU A 92 9.39 7.44 -4.06
CA GLU A 92 8.21 7.11 -3.23
C GLU A 92 7.18 8.24 -3.15
N GLY A 93 7.61 9.50 -3.36
CA GLY A 93 6.74 10.69 -3.34
C GLY A 93 5.85 10.85 -4.57
N GLU A 94 6.20 10.17 -5.66
CA GLU A 94 5.61 10.33 -7.00
C GLU A 94 4.78 9.10 -7.43
N MET A 95 4.67 8.10 -6.55
CA MET A 95 3.96 6.85 -6.82
C MET A 95 2.49 7.07 -7.20
N VAL A 96 1.96 6.17 -8.02
CA VAL A 96 0.58 6.17 -8.51
C VAL A 96 -0.08 4.82 -8.24
N ALA A 97 -1.41 4.81 -8.21
CA ALA A 97 -2.19 3.62 -7.92
C ALA A 97 -2.24 2.69 -9.14
N TRP A 98 -1.86 1.43 -8.91
CA TRP A 98 -2.06 0.30 -9.80
C TRP A 98 -3.06 -0.65 -9.17
N CYS A 99 -4.23 -0.84 -9.78
CA CYS A 99 -5.33 -1.59 -9.17
C CYS A 99 -5.69 -2.83 -9.97
N THR A 100 -6.16 -3.88 -9.30
CA THR A 100 -6.77 -5.04 -9.97
C THR A 100 -7.98 -4.63 -10.82
N ARG A 101 -8.67 -3.56 -10.40
CA ARG A 101 -9.81 -2.95 -11.11
C ARG A 101 -9.52 -1.49 -11.51
N GLY A 102 -8.40 -1.25 -12.20
CA GLY A 102 -7.93 0.10 -12.57
C GLY A 102 -9.01 0.97 -13.24
N GLU A 103 -9.73 0.43 -14.21
CA GLU A 103 -10.82 1.14 -14.90
C GLU A 103 -11.94 1.61 -13.95
N GLN A 104 -12.29 0.79 -12.96
CA GLN A 104 -13.33 1.11 -11.98
C GLN A 104 -12.93 2.31 -11.11
N TYR A 105 -11.64 2.46 -10.81
CA TYR A 105 -11.11 3.50 -9.94
C TYR A 105 -10.46 4.66 -10.67
N GLY A 106 -10.41 4.63 -12.00
CA GLY A 106 -9.72 5.66 -12.78
C GLY A 106 -8.20 5.65 -12.60
N ALA A 107 -7.65 4.48 -12.27
CA ALA A 107 -6.24 4.24 -11.98
C ALA A 107 -5.61 3.36 -13.07
N ARG A 108 -4.34 2.98 -12.88
CA ARG A 108 -3.69 1.98 -13.74
C ARG A 108 -4.22 0.59 -13.40
N THR A 109 -4.24 -0.32 -14.37
CA THR A 109 -4.63 -1.71 -14.13
C THR A 109 -3.37 -2.54 -13.91
N ILE A 110 -3.32 -3.33 -12.84
CA ILE A 110 -2.23 -4.31 -12.66
C ILE A 110 -2.32 -5.33 -13.80
N PRO A 111 -1.28 -5.51 -14.62
CA PRO A 111 -1.33 -6.43 -15.74
C PRO A 111 -1.55 -7.89 -15.31
N ALA A 112 -2.26 -8.65 -16.13
CA ALA A 112 -2.40 -10.09 -15.93
C ALA A 112 -1.02 -10.76 -15.97
N GLY A 113 -0.74 -11.60 -14.99
CA GLY A 113 0.55 -12.26 -14.84
C GLY A 113 1.57 -11.49 -14.00
N ALA A 114 1.31 -10.22 -13.66
CA ALA A 114 2.13 -9.51 -12.68
C ALA A 114 2.03 -10.18 -11.30
N LEU A 115 0.83 -10.49 -10.83
CA LEU A 115 0.63 -11.12 -9.53
C LEU A 115 0.78 -12.64 -9.66
N THR A 116 1.80 -13.19 -9.00
CA THR A 116 2.10 -14.64 -9.05
C THR A 116 1.59 -15.38 -7.83
N GLY A 117 1.26 -14.66 -6.75
CA GLY A 117 0.50 -15.16 -5.59
C GLY A 117 -0.11 -13.99 -4.83
N VAL A 118 -1.31 -14.17 -4.26
CA VAL A 118 -2.05 -13.15 -3.51
C VAL A 118 -2.79 -13.78 -2.35
N GLN A 119 -2.57 -13.27 -1.14
CA GLN A 119 -3.33 -13.60 0.04
C GLN A 119 -3.98 -12.34 0.59
N PHE A 120 -5.31 -12.33 0.66
CA PHE A 120 -6.09 -11.30 1.37
C PHE A 120 -6.48 -11.84 2.74
N ILE A 121 -6.12 -11.13 3.81
CA ILE A 121 -6.51 -11.48 5.18
C ILE A 121 -7.33 -10.34 5.77
N ARG A 122 -8.47 -10.70 6.34
CA ARG A 122 -9.26 -9.83 7.21
C ARG A 122 -9.12 -10.26 8.67
N THR A 123 -8.69 -9.34 9.52
CA THR A 123 -8.61 -9.55 10.97
C THR A 123 -9.65 -8.69 11.69
N PRO A 124 -9.73 -8.75 13.03
CA PRO A 124 -10.53 -7.81 13.81
C PRO A 124 -10.12 -6.34 13.64
N HIS A 125 -8.82 -6.06 13.43
CA HIS A 125 -8.29 -4.68 13.48
C HIS A 125 -7.59 -4.20 12.21
N TYR A 126 -7.40 -5.03 11.19
CA TYR A 126 -6.86 -4.62 9.90
C TYR A 126 -7.31 -5.54 8.77
N VAL A 127 -7.13 -5.07 7.54
CA VAL A 127 -7.06 -5.94 6.37
C VAL A 127 -5.67 -5.81 5.75
N GLN A 128 -5.18 -6.90 5.17
CA GLN A 128 -3.95 -6.85 4.39
C GLN A 128 -4.11 -7.67 3.11
N VAL A 129 -3.44 -7.22 2.05
CA VAL A 129 -3.19 -8.00 0.85
C VAL A 129 -1.68 -8.15 0.71
N THR A 130 -1.22 -9.38 0.59
CA THR A 130 0.20 -9.73 0.53
C THR A 130 0.45 -10.69 -0.61
N GLY A 131 1.64 -10.71 -1.18
CA GLY A 131 1.88 -11.62 -2.29
C GLY A 131 3.22 -11.47 -2.98
N ARG A 132 3.35 -12.23 -4.06
CA ARG A 132 4.47 -12.18 -4.99
C ARG A 132 4.05 -11.50 -6.28
N ILE A 133 4.99 -10.77 -6.87
CA ILE A 133 4.75 -9.96 -8.05
C ILE A 133 5.97 -9.93 -8.95
N ASP A 134 5.77 -10.02 -10.27
CA ASP A 134 6.74 -9.54 -11.26
C ASP A 134 6.66 -8.01 -11.28
N GLN A 135 7.54 -7.39 -10.48
CA GLN A 135 7.51 -5.95 -10.24
C GLN A 135 7.84 -5.13 -11.50
N THR A 136 8.48 -5.74 -12.50
CA THR A 136 8.80 -5.07 -13.78
C THR A 136 7.54 -4.75 -14.59
N LEU A 137 6.44 -5.48 -14.36
CA LEU A 137 5.16 -5.25 -15.03
C LEU A 137 4.35 -4.09 -14.43
N ILE A 138 4.80 -3.51 -13.32
CA ILE A 138 4.23 -2.30 -12.71
C ILE A 138 5.28 -1.22 -12.54
N ASN A 139 6.22 -1.16 -13.49
CA ASN A 139 7.25 -0.13 -13.63
C ASN A 139 8.39 -0.12 -12.60
N ILE A 140 8.47 -1.08 -11.69
CA ILE A 140 9.59 -1.17 -10.73
C ILE A 140 10.80 -1.82 -11.42
N GLY A 141 12.01 -1.29 -11.17
CA GLY A 141 13.25 -1.90 -11.65
C GLY A 141 13.41 -3.37 -11.23
N ALA A 142 13.95 -4.23 -12.10
CA ALA A 142 14.00 -5.69 -11.85
C ALA A 142 14.78 -6.08 -10.57
N ASP A 143 15.84 -5.33 -10.25
CA ASP A 143 16.74 -5.57 -9.11
C ASP A 143 16.47 -4.63 -7.94
N ASP A 144 15.31 -3.97 -7.92
CA ASP A 144 14.96 -3.04 -6.85
C ASP A 144 14.47 -3.79 -5.60
N ASP A 145 15.18 -3.57 -4.49
CA ASP A 145 14.88 -4.13 -3.17
C ASP A 145 13.66 -3.49 -2.51
N GLY A 146 13.24 -2.31 -2.99
CA GLY A 146 11.98 -1.70 -2.61
C GLY A 146 12.04 -0.52 -1.65
N GLY A 147 10.89 -0.24 -1.06
CA GLY A 147 10.67 0.85 -0.09
C GLY A 147 9.27 0.78 0.52
N GLU A 148 8.98 1.75 1.38
CA GLU A 148 7.67 1.91 2.03
C GLU A 148 6.91 3.09 1.42
N MET A 149 5.64 2.88 1.18
CA MET A 149 4.66 3.93 0.95
C MET A 149 3.70 4.01 2.13
N ASP A 150 3.50 5.21 2.67
CA ASP A 150 2.68 5.44 3.84
C ASP A 150 2.21 6.93 3.91
N PRO A 151 1.32 7.29 4.86
CA PRO A 151 0.78 8.64 4.97
C PRO A 151 1.60 9.58 5.89
N HIS A 152 2.67 9.08 6.51
CA HIS A 152 3.54 9.73 7.49
C HIS A 152 4.99 9.91 7.00
N GLY A 153 5.24 9.79 5.69
CA GLY A 153 6.56 10.01 5.09
C GLY A 153 7.30 11.25 5.63
N ALA A 154 8.63 11.30 5.45
CA ALA A 154 9.53 12.17 6.21
C ALA A 154 9.15 13.66 6.40
N ASP A 155 8.42 14.27 5.45
CA ASP A 155 7.92 15.65 5.51
C ASP A 155 6.44 15.77 5.92
N GLN A 156 5.86 14.69 6.46
CA GLN A 156 4.47 14.52 6.90
C GLN A 156 3.42 14.69 5.77
N ARG A 157 3.85 14.64 4.51
CA ARG A 157 3.00 14.81 3.32
C ARG A 157 2.66 13.50 2.62
N GLY A 158 3.19 12.40 3.12
CA GLY A 158 3.05 11.05 2.58
C GLY A 158 4.08 10.69 1.50
N ASN A 159 4.04 9.43 1.13
CA ASN A 159 4.86 8.77 0.12
C ASN A 159 3.93 7.71 -0.48
N PRO A 160 3.14 8.00 -1.54
CA PRO A 160 3.17 9.22 -2.33
C PRO A 160 2.66 10.46 -1.61
N LEU A 161 3.16 11.63 -2.06
CA LEU A 161 2.65 12.92 -1.63
C LEU A 161 1.14 12.97 -1.94
N GLY A 162 0.31 13.20 -0.92
CA GLY A 162 -1.15 13.22 -1.07
C GLY A 162 -1.79 11.87 -1.43
N GLY A 163 -1.11 10.75 -1.19
CA GLY A 163 -1.65 9.40 -1.37
C GLY A 163 -2.84 9.12 -0.45
N LEU A 164 -4.00 8.76 -1.03
CA LEU A 164 -5.20 8.45 -0.26
C LEU A 164 -5.53 6.97 -0.37
N LEU A 165 -5.94 6.35 0.75
CA LEU A 165 -6.43 4.97 0.77
C LEU A 165 -7.88 4.93 1.27
N PHE A 166 -8.73 4.19 0.56
CA PHE A 166 -10.10 3.92 0.96
C PHE A 166 -10.36 2.42 1.05
N SER A 167 -11.32 2.03 1.89
CA SER A 167 -11.74 0.64 2.02
C SER A 167 -13.22 0.52 2.31
N ASN A 168 -13.86 -0.53 1.81
CA ASN A 168 -15.20 -0.94 2.21
C ASN A 168 -15.20 -2.15 3.18
N SER A 169 -14.02 -2.56 3.66
CA SER A 169 -13.85 -3.76 4.48
C SER A 169 -14.32 -3.60 5.93
N PHE A 170 -14.30 -2.38 6.49
CA PHE A 170 -14.44 -2.13 7.93
C PHE A 170 -15.89 -1.89 8.42
N GLY A 171 -16.88 -2.46 7.73
CA GLY A 171 -18.29 -2.34 8.10
C GLY A 171 -18.84 -0.91 7.95
N PRO A 172 -20.09 -0.65 8.34
CA PRO A 172 -20.75 0.64 8.09
C PRO A 172 -20.62 1.66 9.23
N ALA A 173 -19.89 1.34 10.31
CA ALA A 173 -19.89 2.16 11.52
C ALA A 173 -19.35 3.59 11.28
N VAL A 174 -18.41 3.71 10.34
CA VAL A 174 -17.92 4.98 9.80
C VAL A 174 -18.01 4.86 8.27
N THR A 175 -18.34 5.92 7.57
CA THR A 175 -18.34 5.95 6.09
C THR A 175 -18.06 7.38 5.65
N ASN A 176 -17.09 7.54 4.77
CA ASN A 176 -16.67 8.79 4.14
C ASN A 176 -17.27 8.92 2.75
N GLY A 177 -18.54 8.53 2.60
CA GLY A 177 -19.28 8.60 1.35
C GLY A 177 -19.54 7.26 0.67
N THR A 178 -20.54 7.30 -0.21
CA THR A 178 -21.03 6.13 -0.96
C THR A 178 -20.88 6.42 -2.44
N SER A 179 -20.27 5.49 -3.17
CA SER A 179 -20.16 5.56 -4.63
C SER A 179 -21.54 5.61 -5.29
N SER A 180 -21.59 6.02 -6.55
CA SER A 180 -22.82 5.98 -7.37
C SER A 180 -23.43 4.58 -7.49
N SER A 181 -22.62 3.52 -7.30
CA SER A 181 -23.06 2.12 -7.32
C SER A 181 -23.53 1.61 -5.95
N GLY A 182 -23.61 2.47 -4.94
CA GLY A 182 -24.11 2.11 -3.60
C GLY A 182 -23.06 1.50 -2.65
N VAL A 183 -21.80 1.42 -3.06
CA VAL A 183 -20.70 0.93 -2.20
C VAL A 183 -20.24 2.04 -1.27
N ALA A 184 -20.31 1.82 0.04
CA ALA A 184 -19.81 2.71 1.08
C ALA A 184 -18.30 2.55 1.27
N PHE A 185 -17.56 3.66 1.32
CA PHE A 185 -16.12 3.67 1.53
C PHE A 185 -15.77 4.43 2.80
N GLN A 186 -14.76 3.94 3.51
CA GLN A 186 -14.09 4.63 4.60
C GLN A 186 -12.72 5.07 4.13
N GLN A 187 -12.30 6.28 4.51
CA GLN A 187 -10.91 6.66 4.36
C GLN A 187 -10.11 5.93 5.43
N VAL A 188 -9.11 5.16 5.00
CA VAL A 188 -8.17 4.52 5.90
C VAL A 188 -6.93 5.40 5.97
N VAL A 189 -6.69 5.96 7.15
CA VAL A 189 -5.58 6.90 7.38
C VAL A 189 -4.31 6.17 7.79
N GLN A 190 -4.42 5.04 8.46
CA GLN A 190 -3.27 4.27 8.94
C GLN A 190 -3.10 3.06 8.01
N TRP A 191 -2.07 3.11 7.18
CA TRP A 191 -1.75 2.09 6.20
C TRP A 191 -0.27 2.14 5.87
N HIS A 192 0.27 1.02 5.38
CA HIS A 192 1.58 0.96 4.73
C HIS A 192 1.49 0.06 3.51
N ASN A 193 2.29 0.34 2.50
CA ASN A 193 2.52 -0.53 1.36
C ASN A 193 4.02 -0.68 1.13
N PHE A 194 4.50 -1.92 1.14
CA PHE A 194 5.86 -2.21 0.72
C PHE A 194 5.83 -2.88 -0.64
N MET A 195 6.77 -2.48 -1.50
CA MET A 195 6.97 -3.01 -2.84
C MET A 195 8.45 -3.20 -3.06
N GLY A 196 8.85 -4.33 -3.66
CA GLY A 196 10.25 -4.61 -4.02
C GLY A 196 10.62 -6.08 -3.80
N ALA A 197 11.80 -6.48 -4.29
CA ALA A 197 12.30 -7.86 -4.20
C ALA A 197 11.28 -8.94 -4.67
N ASN A 198 10.43 -8.61 -5.66
CA ASN A 198 9.32 -9.40 -6.17
C ASN A 198 8.26 -9.77 -5.12
N LEU A 199 8.14 -8.95 -4.08
CA LEU A 199 7.16 -9.05 -3.01
C LEU A 199 6.34 -7.76 -2.93
N PHE A 200 5.11 -7.90 -2.44
CA PHE A 200 4.31 -6.76 -2.03
C PHE A 200 3.49 -7.09 -0.78
N CYS A 201 3.22 -6.05 -0.01
CA CYS A 201 2.21 -6.10 1.03
C CYS A 201 1.58 -4.70 1.17
N LEU A 202 0.26 -4.65 1.25
CA LEU A 202 -0.50 -3.46 1.61
C LEU A 202 -1.36 -3.82 2.82
N LYS A 203 -1.25 -3.05 3.89
CA LYS A 203 -2.04 -3.19 5.10
C LYS A 203 -2.80 -1.91 5.37
N ALA A 204 -4.07 -2.05 5.72
CA ALA A 204 -4.97 -0.99 6.11
C ALA A 204 -5.52 -1.29 7.49
N CYS A 205 -5.38 -0.37 8.43
CA CYS A 205 -5.82 -0.56 9.81
C CYS A 205 -7.21 0.06 10.03
N ASP A 206 -8.06 -0.64 10.78
CA ASP A 206 -9.44 -0.26 11.02
C ASP A 206 -9.50 1.14 11.66
N PRO A 207 -10.07 2.15 10.98
CA PRO A 207 -10.10 3.52 11.49
C PRO A 207 -11.07 3.70 12.67
N SER A 208 -11.93 2.72 12.96
CA SER A 208 -12.83 2.73 14.11
C SER A 208 -12.17 2.26 15.41
N TRP A 209 -11.00 1.64 15.33
CA TRP A 209 -10.25 1.17 16.50
C TRP A 209 -9.23 2.21 16.97
N GLU A 210 -9.28 2.57 18.25
CA GLU A 210 -8.49 3.68 18.83
C GLU A 210 -6.98 3.51 18.68
N ASP A 211 -6.50 2.26 18.73
CA ASP A 211 -5.09 1.90 18.63
C ASP A 211 -4.73 1.32 17.24
N GLY A 212 -5.59 1.50 16.23
CA GLY A 212 -5.38 0.98 14.86
C GLY A 212 -4.06 1.39 14.24
N TRP A 213 -3.58 2.60 14.54
CA TRP A 213 -2.27 3.09 14.09
C TRP A 213 -1.12 2.15 14.47
N ARG A 214 -1.20 1.45 15.61
CA ARG A 214 -0.14 0.53 16.07
C ARG A 214 0.04 -0.67 15.15
N MET A 215 -0.99 -1.05 14.40
CA MET A 215 -0.94 -2.20 13.51
C MET A 215 -0.39 -1.85 12.12
N CYS A 216 -0.31 -0.56 11.81
CA CYS A 216 0.22 0.03 10.60
C CYS A 216 1.32 1.04 10.96
N GLU A 217 2.22 0.65 11.87
CA GLU A 217 3.41 1.44 12.18
C GLU A 217 4.25 1.69 10.92
N HIS A 218 4.87 2.87 10.89
CA HIS A 218 5.60 3.42 9.74
C HIS A 218 7.05 3.80 10.13
N ILE A 219 7.53 3.30 11.28
CA ILE A 219 8.91 3.50 11.78
C ILE A 219 9.80 2.27 11.55
N TYR A 220 9.25 1.27 10.85
CA TYR A 220 9.89 -0.02 10.55
C TYR A 220 10.00 -0.24 9.02
N ASP A 221 10.16 0.84 8.28
CA ASP A 221 10.30 0.91 6.82
C ASP A 221 11.44 0.03 6.27
N ARG A 222 12.54 -0.09 7.01
CA ARG A 222 13.77 -0.77 6.53
C ARG A 222 13.77 -2.28 6.71
N ILE A 223 12.68 -2.86 7.23
CA ILE A 223 12.58 -4.31 7.51
C ILE A 223 11.46 -5.01 6.70
N GLY A 224 10.75 -4.25 5.85
CA GLY A 224 9.93 -4.75 4.76
C GLY A 224 8.72 -5.61 5.16
N CYS A 225 8.18 -6.31 4.17
CA CYS A 225 6.92 -7.05 4.28
C CYS A 225 6.91 -8.13 5.36
N ASN A 226 7.97 -8.91 5.50
CA ASN A 226 7.99 -10.03 6.44
C ASN A 226 7.85 -9.58 7.90
N ALA A 227 8.29 -8.38 8.24
CA ALA A 227 8.16 -7.84 9.59
C ALA A 227 6.89 -6.99 9.79
N ASN A 228 6.47 -6.24 8.78
CA ASN A 228 5.34 -5.31 8.88
C ASN A 228 3.98 -5.96 8.55
N ALA A 229 3.97 -6.96 7.67
CA ALA A 229 2.80 -7.72 7.24
C ALA A 229 3.16 -9.21 7.03
N PRO A 230 3.50 -9.95 8.10
CA PRO A 230 3.91 -11.34 8.01
C PRO A 230 2.83 -12.21 7.35
N ALA A 231 3.25 -12.99 6.36
CA ALA A 231 2.44 -13.92 5.58
C ALA A 231 3.37 -14.98 4.98
N ALA A 232 2.81 -15.96 4.26
CA ALA A 232 3.62 -17.03 3.66
C ALA A 232 4.35 -16.60 2.36
N TYR A 233 3.80 -15.63 1.60
CA TYR A 233 4.38 -15.12 0.35
C TYR A 233 4.72 -16.22 -0.68
N GLU A 234 3.73 -17.05 -1.01
CA GLU A 234 3.89 -18.23 -1.86
C GLU A 234 3.41 -17.98 -3.30
N ASP A 235 4.19 -18.43 -4.28
CA ASP A 235 3.76 -18.44 -5.68
C ASP A 235 2.66 -19.47 -5.91
N GLY A 236 1.70 -19.13 -6.78
CA GLY A 236 0.58 -19.99 -7.14
C GLY A 236 -0.52 -20.07 -6.07
N VAL A 237 -0.37 -19.38 -4.93
CA VAL A 237 -1.39 -19.31 -3.88
C VAL A 237 -2.22 -18.05 -4.07
N PHE A 238 -3.52 -18.24 -4.26
CA PHE A 238 -4.50 -17.16 -4.35
C PHE A 238 -5.64 -17.46 -3.39
N GLU A 239 -5.73 -16.74 -2.28
CA GLU A 239 -6.73 -17.03 -1.25
C GLU A 239 -7.17 -15.81 -0.44
N SER A 240 -8.41 -15.86 0.04
CA SER A 240 -8.97 -14.90 0.97
C SER A 240 -9.30 -15.60 2.28
N CYS A 241 -8.78 -15.13 3.39
CA CYS A 241 -8.90 -15.74 4.71
C CYS A 241 -9.40 -14.74 5.76
N LEU A 242 -9.95 -15.29 6.84
CA LEU A 242 -9.96 -14.61 8.14
C LEU A 242 -8.61 -14.85 8.83
N GLY A 243 -8.18 -13.93 9.70
CA GLY A 243 -6.96 -14.09 10.47
C GLY A 243 -7.04 -13.49 11.86
N ASP A 244 -6.16 -13.97 12.74
CA ASP A 244 -5.89 -13.32 14.02
C ASP A 244 -5.08 -12.04 13.79
N ASP A 245 -5.13 -11.12 14.75
CA ASP A 245 -4.25 -9.96 14.71
C ASP A 245 -2.79 -10.38 14.89
N GLN A 246 -1.91 -9.72 14.14
CA GLN A 246 -0.48 -9.77 14.44
C GLN A 246 -0.17 -9.05 15.76
N LEU A 247 1.03 -9.28 16.29
CA LEU A 247 1.61 -8.30 17.20
C LEU A 247 1.88 -7.01 16.41
N PRO A 248 1.72 -5.82 17.03
CA PRO A 248 2.14 -4.57 16.41
C PRO A 248 3.57 -4.69 15.85
N PRO A 249 3.87 -4.12 14.65
CA PRO A 249 5.22 -4.16 14.12
C PRO A 249 6.26 -3.71 15.15
N GLY A 250 7.38 -4.44 15.20
CA GLY A 250 8.43 -4.24 16.20
C GLY A 250 8.16 -4.85 17.58
N ILE A 251 6.94 -5.29 17.91
CA ILE A 251 6.65 -6.03 19.15
C ILE A 251 6.81 -7.52 18.92
N TYR A 252 7.58 -8.19 19.77
CA TYR A 252 7.81 -9.63 19.67
C TYR A 252 7.87 -10.30 21.03
N VAL A 253 7.63 -11.61 21.07
CA VAL A 253 7.80 -12.45 22.26
C VAL A 253 9.09 -13.24 22.10
N GLY A 254 10.06 -13.00 22.99
CA GLY A 254 11.34 -13.71 22.97
C GLY A 254 11.24 -15.16 23.45
N GLU A 255 12.33 -15.93 23.31
CA GLU A 255 12.40 -17.34 23.73
C GLU A 255 12.09 -17.55 25.23
N ASN A 256 12.33 -16.53 26.05
CA ASN A 256 12.01 -16.52 27.47
C ASN A 256 10.54 -16.20 27.78
N GLY A 257 9.69 -16.04 26.76
CA GLY A 257 8.29 -15.65 26.87
C GLY A 257 8.06 -14.18 27.19
N ALA A 258 9.11 -13.34 27.24
CA ALA A 258 8.97 -11.91 27.53
C ALA A 258 8.65 -11.12 26.26
N THR A 259 7.68 -10.21 26.34
CA THR A 259 7.41 -9.22 25.30
C THR A 259 8.52 -8.18 25.27
N SER A 260 9.06 -7.92 24.09
CA SER A 260 10.12 -6.94 23.82
C SER A 260 9.73 -6.07 22.62
N THR A 261 10.37 -4.91 22.53
CA THR A 261 10.21 -3.97 21.41
C THR A 261 11.54 -3.85 20.67
N TYR A 262 11.51 -4.09 19.37
CA TYR A 262 12.61 -3.80 18.47
C TYR A 262 12.65 -2.30 18.18
N SER A 263 13.84 -1.72 18.17
CA SER A 263 14.07 -0.38 17.67
C SER A 263 14.89 -0.47 16.40
N GLN A 264 14.33 0.01 15.29
CA GLN A 264 15.02 0.01 14.02
C GLN A 264 16.25 0.94 14.10
N PRO A 265 17.45 0.48 13.70
CA PRO A 265 18.60 1.35 13.55
C PRO A 265 18.32 2.46 12.53
N GLY A 266 18.86 3.66 12.80
CA GLY A 266 18.77 4.78 11.87
C GLY A 266 19.51 4.51 10.54
N GLU A 267 19.32 5.43 9.60
CA GLU A 267 19.92 5.34 8.27
C GLU A 267 21.43 5.13 8.28
N GLY A 268 21.93 4.42 7.26
CA GLY A 268 23.34 4.08 7.10
C GLY A 268 23.84 2.92 7.96
N VAL A 269 23.02 2.40 8.88
CA VAL A 269 23.31 1.15 9.61
C VAL A 269 22.65 -0.02 8.89
N VAL A 270 23.46 -0.98 8.42
CA VAL A 270 22.96 -2.19 7.75
C VAL A 270 22.19 -3.06 8.75
N ILE A 271 20.97 -3.43 8.39
CA ILE A 271 20.15 -4.39 9.14
C ILE A 271 20.36 -5.77 8.50
N SER A 272 21.28 -6.57 9.02
CA SER A 272 21.56 -7.91 8.48
C SER A 272 20.69 -9.01 9.08
N THR A 273 20.17 -8.81 10.29
CA THR A 273 19.38 -9.79 11.05
C THR A 273 18.44 -9.08 12.02
N LEU A 274 17.22 -9.58 12.15
CA LEU A 274 16.32 -9.22 13.24
C LEU A 274 16.61 -10.06 14.49
N PRO A 275 16.41 -9.52 15.70
CA PRO A 275 16.59 -10.28 16.95
C PRO A 275 15.43 -11.25 17.22
N TYR A 276 14.45 -11.33 16.32
CA TYR A 276 13.29 -12.21 16.38
C TYR A 276 12.88 -12.62 14.98
N VAL A 277 12.09 -13.71 14.88
CA VAL A 277 11.41 -14.09 13.66
C VAL A 277 9.97 -13.54 13.75
N PRO A 278 9.53 -12.67 12.82
CA PRO A 278 8.14 -12.22 12.78
C PRO A 278 7.19 -13.41 12.75
N ALA A 279 6.22 -13.42 13.67
CA ALA A 279 5.23 -14.49 13.74
C ALA A 279 4.13 -14.25 12.71
N ILE A 280 3.85 -15.25 11.87
CA ILE A 280 2.70 -15.23 10.97
C ILE A 280 1.44 -15.54 11.81
N PRO A 281 0.45 -14.62 11.86
CA PRO A 281 -0.79 -14.86 12.59
C PRO A 281 -1.54 -16.07 12.06
N SER A 282 -2.33 -16.71 12.92
CA SER A 282 -3.13 -17.85 12.47
C SER A 282 -4.22 -17.40 11.49
N THR A 283 -4.47 -18.19 10.45
CA THR A 283 -5.53 -17.95 9.47
C THR A 283 -6.61 -19.02 9.58
N SER A 284 -7.82 -18.65 9.16
CA SER A 284 -8.98 -19.54 9.14
C SER A 284 -9.94 -19.15 8.01
N SER A 285 -10.89 -20.04 7.69
CA SER A 285 -11.92 -19.79 6.66
C SER A 285 -11.36 -19.37 5.30
N CYS A 286 -10.19 -19.90 4.94
CA CYS A 286 -9.52 -19.59 3.68
C CYS A 286 -10.29 -20.14 2.49
N THR A 287 -10.58 -19.25 1.54
CA THR A 287 -11.23 -19.56 0.27
C THR A 287 -10.21 -19.42 -0.85
N PRO A 288 -9.88 -20.51 -1.58
CA PRO A 288 -8.95 -20.44 -2.70
C PRO A 288 -9.62 -19.84 -3.95
N TYR A 289 -8.80 -19.21 -4.79
CA TYR A 289 -9.18 -18.61 -6.05
C TYR A 289 -8.24 -19.09 -7.17
N GLU A 290 -8.71 -19.03 -8.41
CA GLU A 290 -7.84 -19.10 -9.57
C GLU A 290 -7.21 -17.73 -9.81
N SER A 291 -5.96 -17.68 -10.28
CA SER A 291 -5.27 -16.40 -10.57
C SER A 291 -6.07 -15.50 -11.52
N ALA A 292 -6.76 -16.12 -12.49
CA ALA A 292 -7.62 -15.41 -13.44
C ALA A 292 -8.80 -14.68 -12.79
N ALA A 293 -9.26 -15.09 -11.61
CA ALA A 293 -10.38 -14.45 -10.92
C ALA A 293 -10.05 -13.03 -10.44
N ILE A 294 -8.76 -12.71 -10.26
CA ILE A 294 -8.29 -11.36 -9.89
C ILE A 294 -8.49 -10.38 -11.05
N TYR A 295 -8.40 -10.86 -12.29
CA TYR A 295 -8.40 -10.03 -13.50
C TYR A 295 -9.73 -10.08 -14.27
N ASN A 296 -10.53 -11.14 -14.09
CA ASN A 296 -11.78 -11.34 -14.82
C ASN A 296 -12.98 -10.79 -14.04
N GLN A 297 -13.15 -9.47 -14.01
CA GLN A 297 -14.35 -8.83 -13.47
C GLN A 297 -15.05 -7.99 -14.55
N PRO A 298 -16.40 -7.87 -14.49
CA PRO A 298 -17.21 -7.35 -15.60
C PRO A 298 -16.86 -5.88 -15.88
N GLY A 299 -16.09 -5.72 -16.95
CA GLY A 299 -15.46 -4.50 -17.45
C GLY A 299 -14.55 -4.85 -18.64
N GLY A 300 -13.89 -6.02 -18.56
CA GLY A 300 -13.27 -6.71 -19.70
C GLY A 300 -14.18 -7.78 -20.31
N ALA A 301 -14.45 -7.70 -21.60
CA ALA A 301 -15.28 -8.68 -22.32
C ALA A 301 -14.55 -10.02 -22.53
N ALA A 302 -15.04 -11.12 -21.92
CA ALA A 302 -15.28 -12.42 -22.56
C ALA A 302 -15.72 -13.54 -21.57
N GLY A 303 -16.97 -13.99 -21.71
CA GLY A 303 -17.43 -15.39 -21.63
C GLY A 303 -17.05 -16.29 -20.44
N ILE A 304 -17.95 -16.41 -19.46
CA ILE A 304 -17.89 -17.43 -18.40
C ILE A 304 -18.37 -18.78 -18.97
N THR A 305 -17.56 -19.83 -18.83
CA THR A 305 -18.01 -21.22 -18.90
C THR A 305 -17.81 -21.85 -17.52
N THR A 306 -18.90 -22.19 -16.83
CA THR A 306 -18.88 -22.89 -15.55
C THR A 306 -18.89 -24.39 -15.77
N THR A 307 -17.85 -25.11 -15.33
CA THR A 307 -17.88 -26.58 -15.17
C THR A 307 -18.04 -26.92 -13.70
N SER A 308 -19.24 -27.37 -13.31
CA SER A 308 -19.51 -27.94 -11.99
C SER A 308 -18.99 -29.38 -11.92
N ALA A 309 -18.08 -29.67 -11.00
CA ALA A 309 -17.76 -31.05 -10.61
C ALA A 309 -18.64 -31.45 -9.41
N ALA A 310 -19.38 -32.54 -9.57
CA ALA A 310 -20.28 -33.09 -8.56
C ALA A 310 -19.51 -33.95 -7.54
N SER A 311 -19.71 -33.68 -6.24
CA SER A 311 -19.24 -34.52 -5.15
C SER A 311 -20.40 -35.37 -4.61
N SER A 312 -20.25 -36.68 -4.69
CA SER A 312 -21.20 -37.68 -4.21
C SER A 312 -21.14 -37.78 -2.68
N ALA A 313 -22.25 -37.52 -1.98
CA ALA A 313 -22.37 -37.76 -0.55
C ALA A 313 -23.15 -39.06 -0.29
N SER A 314 -22.53 -39.97 0.45
CA SER A 314 -23.12 -41.19 1.00
C SER A 314 -23.86 -40.88 2.30
N THR A 315 -25.17 -41.12 2.34
CA THR A 315 -25.97 -41.09 3.58
C THR A 315 -26.59 -42.45 3.85
N SER A 316 -26.24 -43.00 5.01
CA SER A 316 -26.79 -44.20 5.61
C SER A 316 -27.95 -43.86 6.55
N SER A 317 -29.11 -44.50 6.37
CA SER A 317 -30.07 -44.75 7.45
C SER A 317 -30.98 -45.94 7.13
N ALA A 318 -31.08 -46.84 8.11
CA ALA A 318 -31.94 -48.02 8.17
C ALA A 318 -33.40 -47.61 8.51
N SER A 319 -34.50 -48.38 8.44
CA SER A 319 -34.83 -49.81 8.37
C SER A 319 -36.32 -49.92 7.99
N SER A 320 -36.74 -51.03 7.37
CA SER A 320 -37.85 -51.92 7.81
C SER A 320 -38.67 -52.56 6.67
N THR A 321 -38.59 -53.89 6.66
CA THR A 321 -39.63 -54.89 6.35
C THR A 321 -40.54 -54.72 5.13
N SER A 322 -40.45 -55.66 4.18
CA SER A 322 -41.47 -56.71 3.96
C SER A 322 -41.10 -57.63 2.80
N MET A 323 -41.47 -58.90 2.94
CA MET A 323 -41.17 -60.04 2.06
C MET A 323 -41.89 -59.94 0.70
N ASN A 324 -41.29 -60.45 -0.38
CA ASN A 324 -41.88 -61.54 -1.15
C ASN A 324 -40.89 -62.18 -2.15
N SER A 325 -40.98 -63.51 -2.17
CA SER A 325 -40.40 -64.53 -3.05
C SER A 325 -40.51 -64.28 -4.57
N THR A 326 -39.51 -64.74 -5.35
CA THR A 326 -39.57 -65.93 -6.25
C THR A 326 -38.43 -65.97 -7.28
N SER A 327 -37.74 -67.12 -7.34
CA SER A 327 -37.26 -67.88 -8.52
C SER A 327 -36.38 -67.20 -9.60
N SER A 328 -35.42 -67.81 -10.28
CA SER A 328 -34.66 -69.07 -10.27
C SER A 328 -33.92 -69.10 -11.63
N GLY A 329 -32.72 -69.66 -11.71
CA GLY A 329 -32.04 -69.98 -12.98
C GLY A 329 -30.53 -69.76 -12.90
N LEU A 330 -29.75 -70.70 -12.34
CA LEU A 330 -29.12 -71.84 -13.03
C LEU A 330 -28.07 -71.41 -14.07
N SER A 331 -26.78 -71.53 -13.69
CA SER A 331 -25.80 -72.47 -14.27
C SER A 331 -25.00 -71.81 -15.42
N SER A 332 -23.67 -71.91 -15.54
CA SER A 332 -22.71 -72.98 -15.25
C SER A 332 -21.31 -72.35 -15.13
N ALA A 333 -20.48 -72.78 -14.17
CA ALA A 333 -19.33 -73.70 -14.34
C ALA A 333 -18.21 -73.15 -15.26
N SER A 334 -17.07 -72.76 -14.68
CA SER A 334 -15.80 -73.56 -14.65
C SER A 334 -14.95 -73.29 -15.90
N ALA A 335 -13.63 -73.21 -15.93
CA ALA A 335 -12.51 -73.60 -15.06
C ALA A 335 -11.35 -72.63 -15.41
N SER A 336 -10.58 -72.10 -14.46
CA SER A 336 -9.43 -72.72 -13.78
C SER A 336 -8.30 -73.20 -14.70
N ALA A 337 -7.10 -72.72 -14.37
CA ALA A 337 -5.76 -73.32 -14.46
C ALA A 337 -4.78 -72.45 -15.28
N ASN A 338 -3.86 -71.69 -14.67
CA ASN A 338 -2.73 -72.04 -13.80
C ASN A 338 -1.48 -72.42 -14.58
N SER A 339 -0.40 -71.64 -14.40
CA SER A 339 0.99 -72.05 -14.09
C SER A 339 1.95 -70.90 -14.50
N THR A 340 2.62 -70.21 -13.57
CA THR A 340 3.95 -70.55 -12.96
C THR A 340 5.02 -70.78 -14.04
N THR A 341 6.24 -70.24 -14.06
CA THR A 341 7.23 -69.66 -13.13
C THR A 341 8.33 -69.10 -14.05
N SER A 342 9.21 -68.16 -13.68
CA SER A 342 10.49 -68.45 -13.01
C SER A 342 11.35 -67.19 -12.98
N ALA A 343 12.12 -67.05 -11.90
CA ALA A 343 13.09 -66.00 -11.59
C ALA A 343 14.34 -66.03 -12.49
N LEU A 344 15.14 -64.94 -12.47
CA LEU A 344 16.53 -64.94 -11.96
C LEU A 344 17.19 -63.55 -12.02
N SER A 345 17.98 -63.30 -10.98
CA SER A 345 18.77 -62.12 -10.62
C SER A 345 20.08 -61.97 -11.41
N SER A 346 20.67 -60.77 -11.41
CA SER A 346 22.12 -60.44 -11.22
C SER A 346 22.32 -58.91 -11.35
N ALA A 347 22.72 -58.20 -10.28
CA ALA A 347 24.10 -57.89 -9.84
C ALA A 347 24.85 -56.97 -10.84
N SER A 348 24.97 -55.66 -10.56
CA SER A 348 26.05 -54.98 -9.81
C SER A 348 27.28 -54.63 -10.67
N ALA A 349 27.60 -53.33 -10.80
CA ALA A 349 28.92 -52.78 -10.48
C ALA A 349 29.00 -51.26 -10.79
N SER A 350 29.53 -50.56 -9.80
CA SER A 350 29.83 -49.13 -9.69
C SER A 350 31.24 -48.81 -10.20
N ASN A 351 31.48 -47.55 -10.59
CA ASN A 351 32.65 -46.75 -10.14
C ASN A 351 32.39 -45.26 -10.51
N SER A 352 32.27 -44.32 -9.57
CA SER A 352 33.35 -43.53 -8.91
C SER A 352 34.11 -42.64 -9.91
N SER A 353 34.47 -41.38 -9.69
CA SER A 353 34.38 -40.40 -8.59
C SER A 353 35.28 -39.24 -9.01
N SER A 354 34.92 -37.97 -8.76
CA SER A 354 35.89 -36.93 -8.39
C SER A 354 35.20 -35.66 -7.92
N THR A 355 35.26 -35.49 -6.60
CA THR A 355 35.22 -34.24 -5.83
C THR A 355 36.29 -33.24 -6.30
N ALA A 356 35.93 -31.95 -6.34
CA ALA A 356 36.86 -30.85 -6.11
C ALA A 356 36.15 -29.72 -5.36
N THR A 357 36.52 -29.59 -4.08
CA THR A 357 36.36 -28.43 -3.21
C THR A 357 37.29 -27.30 -3.65
N SER A 358 36.83 -26.05 -3.60
CA SER A 358 37.71 -24.90 -3.34
C SER A 358 36.95 -23.76 -2.66
N THR A 359 37.49 -23.41 -1.51
CA THR A 359 37.12 -22.37 -0.55
C THR A 359 37.43 -20.95 -1.03
N LEU A 360 36.69 -20.01 -0.43
CA LEU A 360 36.93 -18.57 -0.21
C LEU A 360 38.34 -18.02 -0.50
N SER A 361 38.39 -16.88 -1.19
CA SER A 361 39.31 -15.77 -0.87
C SER A 361 38.76 -14.45 -1.38
N SER A 362 38.92 -13.46 -0.51
CA SER A 362 38.48 -12.08 -0.54
C SER A 362 39.11 -11.26 -1.68
N ALA A 363 38.35 -10.31 -2.21
CA ALA A 363 38.92 -9.14 -2.89
C ALA A 363 38.03 -7.92 -2.60
N SER A 364 38.51 -7.09 -1.68
CA SER A 364 38.03 -5.74 -1.40
C SER A 364 38.20 -4.86 -2.63
N SER A 365 37.14 -4.16 -3.04
CA SER A 365 37.25 -3.01 -3.95
C SER A 365 36.67 -1.79 -3.25
N ALA A 366 37.58 -0.93 -2.79
CA ALA A 366 37.28 0.38 -2.26
C ALA A 366 36.74 1.27 -3.39
N VAL A 367 35.52 1.79 -3.23
CA VAL A 367 35.06 2.95 -3.99
C VAL A 367 35.18 4.17 -3.10
N SER A 368 36.09 5.05 -3.51
CA SER A 368 36.41 6.30 -2.82
C SER A 368 35.27 7.29 -2.95
N SER A 369 34.83 7.79 -1.79
CA SER A 369 34.02 8.99 -1.66
C SER A 369 34.78 10.19 -2.26
N LEU A 370 34.23 10.83 -3.29
CA LEU A 370 34.64 12.18 -3.69
C LEU A 370 33.65 13.18 -3.11
N SER A 371 34.08 13.82 -2.03
CA SER A 371 33.48 15.04 -1.50
C SER A 371 33.67 16.17 -2.52
N SER A 372 32.58 16.74 -3.04
CA SER A 372 32.65 18.04 -3.73
C SER A 372 32.33 19.14 -2.73
N ALA A 373 33.38 19.78 -2.24
CA ALA A 373 33.32 21.07 -1.59
C ALA A 373 33.04 22.14 -2.65
N ILE A 374 31.92 22.86 -2.53
CA ILE A 374 31.74 24.14 -3.23
C ILE A 374 32.15 25.23 -2.23
N SER A 375 33.40 25.66 -2.35
CA SER A 375 33.84 26.92 -1.79
C SER A 375 33.34 28.08 -2.65
N SER A 376 32.73 29.02 -1.95
CA SER A 376 32.54 30.41 -2.31
C SER A 376 33.72 31.02 -3.07
N ARG A 377 33.43 31.61 -4.23
CA ARG A 377 34.19 32.72 -4.78
C ARG A 377 33.26 33.83 -5.22
N THR A 378 33.31 34.89 -4.45
CA THR A 378 33.11 36.27 -4.87
C THR A 378 33.93 36.55 -6.14
N ASP A 379 33.28 37.08 -7.17
CA ASP A 379 33.92 38.11 -7.98
C ASP A 379 32.90 39.15 -8.44
N ALA A 380 33.33 40.40 -8.30
CA ALA A 380 32.57 41.61 -8.54
C ALA A 380 33.03 42.27 -9.85
N GLY A 381 32.12 43.04 -10.45
CA GLY A 381 32.38 43.94 -11.59
C GLY A 381 31.92 43.31 -12.92
N GLY A 382 30.91 43.81 -13.62
CA GLY A 382 30.34 45.15 -13.69
C GLY A 382 30.53 45.66 -15.12
N ASN A 383 29.45 45.78 -15.90
CA ASN A 383 29.18 47.03 -16.61
C ASN A 383 27.74 47.10 -17.14
N LEU A 384 27.25 48.33 -17.13
CA LEU A 384 25.94 48.82 -17.53
C LEU A 384 25.77 48.88 -19.05
N VAL A 385 24.55 48.64 -19.54
CA VAL A 385 23.86 49.53 -20.50
C VAL A 385 22.34 49.46 -20.24
N ALA A 386 21.73 50.64 -20.14
CA ALA A 386 20.33 50.88 -19.82
C ALA A 386 19.49 51.19 -21.08
N SER A 387 18.18 51.38 -20.83
CA SER A 387 17.09 51.97 -21.65
C SER A 387 16.33 50.99 -22.56
N SER A 388 14.99 50.98 -22.63
CA SER A 388 13.99 52.00 -22.29
C SER A 388 12.59 51.42 -22.00
N THR A 389 11.86 52.20 -21.20
CA THR A 389 10.46 52.16 -20.74
C THR A 389 9.35 52.09 -21.79
N SER A 390 8.17 51.59 -21.39
CA SER A 390 6.89 52.26 -21.66
C SER A 390 5.80 51.84 -20.67
N ASP A 391 5.33 52.84 -19.91
CA ASP A 391 4.16 52.85 -19.02
C ASP A 391 2.83 52.66 -19.75
N GLY A 392 1.81 52.22 -19.01
CA GLY A 392 0.41 52.24 -19.41
C GLY A 392 -0.53 52.05 -18.23
N ALA A 393 -0.65 53.08 -17.38
CA ALA A 393 -1.70 53.19 -16.37
C ALA A 393 -2.96 53.84 -16.97
N ALA A 394 -4.15 53.34 -16.62
CA ALA A 394 -5.41 54.08 -16.74
C ALA A 394 -6.45 53.61 -15.70
N SER A 395 -7.23 54.59 -15.27
CA SER A 395 -7.88 54.75 -13.97
C SER A 395 -9.25 54.08 -13.78
N ALA A 396 -9.62 54.05 -12.49
CA ALA A 396 -10.89 53.76 -11.84
C ALA A 396 -12.17 54.38 -12.45
N THR A 397 -13.32 53.73 -12.22
CA THR A 397 -14.56 54.42 -11.79
C THR A 397 -15.66 53.49 -11.20
N SER A 398 -16.21 53.95 -10.07
CA SER A 398 -17.61 53.87 -9.58
C SER A 398 -18.27 52.55 -9.13
N ALA A 399 -18.62 52.56 -7.82
CA ALA A 399 -19.72 51.83 -7.18
C ALA A 399 -21.09 52.56 -7.34
N PRO A 400 -22.23 51.89 -7.03
CA PRO A 400 -22.99 52.17 -5.79
C PRO A 400 -23.43 50.88 -5.05
N ALA A 401 -23.42 50.80 -3.70
CA ALA A 401 -24.51 51.09 -2.74
C ALA A 401 -25.77 50.17 -2.94
N SER A 402 -26.42 49.48 -1.99
CA SER A 402 -26.51 49.47 -0.53
C SER A 402 -27.29 48.19 -0.10
N GLY A 403 -27.14 47.73 1.15
CA GLY A 403 -28.04 46.71 1.73
C GLY A 403 -27.71 46.38 3.18
N ALA A 404 -28.38 47.07 4.11
CA ALA A 404 -28.19 46.95 5.56
C ALA A 404 -28.80 45.66 6.14
N GLY A 405 -28.12 45.08 7.14
CA GLY A 405 -28.57 43.90 7.89
C GLY A 405 -28.00 43.89 9.32
N GLN A 406 -28.68 44.65 10.16
CA GLN A 406 -28.73 44.75 11.63
C GLN A 406 -28.02 43.67 12.51
N LEU A 407 -27.21 44.17 13.45
CA LEU A 407 -26.64 43.48 14.62
C LEU A 407 -27.64 43.40 15.79
N VAL A 408 -27.63 42.28 16.52
CA VAL A 408 -28.02 42.19 17.95
C VAL A 408 -27.06 41.22 18.68
N PRO A 409 -26.54 41.55 19.88
CA PRO A 409 -25.41 40.85 20.52
C PRO A 409 -25.85 39.93 21.68
N ILE A 410 -25.12 38.83 21.92
CA ILE A 410 -25.15 38.12 23.23
C ILE A 410 -23.75 37.58 23.58
N GLY A 411 -23.24 38.04 24.72
CA GLY A 411 -22.65 37.18 25.76
C GLY A 411 -21.23 36.66 25.58
N ARG A 412 -20.27 37.40 26.15
CA ARG A 412 -18.95 36.88 26.59
C ARG A 412 -19.12 35.71 27.57
N LEU A 413 -18.40 34.61 27.35
CA LEU A 413 -17.95 33.71 28.41
C LEU A 413 -16.44 33.48 28.26
N LEU A 414 -15.69 34.04 29.21
CA LEU A 414 -14.27 33.78 29.42
C LEU A 414 -14.10 32.37 29.99
N ALA A 415 -13.25 31.55 29.38
CA ALA A 415 -12.65 30.40 30.05
C ALA A 415 -11.13 30.48 29.87
N LEU A 416 -10.45 30.77 30.99
CA LEU A 416 -9.01 30.57 31.17
C LEU A 416 -8.70 29.08 30.99
N MET A 417 -7.68 28.74 30.20
CA MET A 417 -6.91 27.53 30.42
C MET A 417 -5.43 27.88 30.52
N GLY A 418 -4.89 27.57 31.69
CA GLY A 418 -3.50 27.77 32.06
C GLY A 418 -2.61 26.68 31.46
N PHE A 419 -1.44 27.11 31.04
CA PHE A 419 -0.27 26.29 30.78
C PHE A 419 0.11 25.48 32.02
N VAL A 420 0.32 24.17 31.86
CA VAL A 420 1.19 23.38 32.73
C VAL A 420 2.11 22.57 31.83
N ALA A 421 3.39 22.96 31.86
CA ALA A 421 4.50 22.18 31.34
C ALA A 421 4.88 21.11 32.39
N ILE A 422 5.11 19.87 31.96
CA ILE A 422 5.83 18.88 32.76
C ILE A 422 6.87 18.22 31.85
N VAL A 423 8.04 18.09 32.49
CA VAL A 423 9.34 17.53 32.11
C VAL A 423 9.28 16.15 31.48
#